data_AF-A0A7C4SVL7-F1
#
_entry.id   AF-A0A7C4SVL7-F1
#
_cell.length_a   1.000
_cell.length_b   1.000
_cell.length_c   1.000
_cell.angle_alpha   90.00
_cell.angle_beta   90.00
_cell.angle_gamma   90.00
#
_symmetry.space_group_name_H-M   'P 1'
#
loop_
_entity.id
_entity.type
_entity.pdbx_description
1 polymer ?
#
loop_
_entity_poly.entity_id
_entity_poly.type
_entity_poly.pdbx_seq_one_letter_code
_entity_poly.pdbx_strand_id
1 'polypeptide(L)'
;MTPGEPLPVPDYALHSLEFAGLAFLTVRLLHPIPYRAPLTGAFVWAFLLILGYAALDEWHQRFVPGRDSSLQDLAADGVGIAIGLLAYRWLYFPRGSDPRNQPLET
;
A
#
# COMPACT_ATOMS: atom_id res chain seq x y z
N MET A 1 -22.74 16.15 14.98
CA MET A 1 -21.31 15.89 15.21
C MET A 1 -20.82 16.86 16.25
N THR A 2 -20.62 16.40 17.48
CA THR A 2 -19.85 17.13 18.48
C THR A 2 -18.37 17.09 18.07
N PRO A 3 -17.61 18.18 18.24
CA PRO A 3 -16.17 18.14 18.01
C PRO A 3 -15.53 17.10 18.95
N GLY A 4 -14.87 16.07 18.38
CA GLY A 4 -14.11 15.07 19.15
C GLY A 4 -14.66 13.65 19.17
N GLU A 5 -15.82 13.37 18.56
CA GLU A 5 -16.28 11.99 18.39
C GLU A 5 -15.37 11.26 17.37
N PRO A 6 -14.90 10.03 17.69
CA PRO A 6 -14.19 9.20 16.73
C PRO A 6 -15.00 9.05 15.45
N LEU A 7 -14.32 9.00 14.30
CA LEU A 7 -15.00 8.67 13.05
C LEU A 7 -15.70 7.32 13.23
N PRO A 8 -16.92 7.14 12.68
CA PRO A 8 -17.62 5.85 12.70
C PRO A 8 -17.00 4.90 11.65
N VAL A 9 -15.68 4.83 11.63
CA VAL A 9 -14.88 4.01 10.73
C VAL A 9 -13.93 3.22 11.61
N PRO A 10 -13.84 1.89 11.44
CA PRO A 10 -12.92 1.09 12.24
C PRO A 10 -11.47 1.54 12.07
N ASP A 11 -10.72 1.60 13.16
CA ASP A 11 -9.33 2.08 13.18
C ASP A 11 -8.41 1.28 12.25
N TYR A 12 -8.59 -0.04 12.17
CA TYR A 12 -7.84 -0.90 11.24
C TYR A 12 -8.05 -0.52 9.77
N ALA A 13 -9.23 0.01 9.43
CA ALA A 13 -9.53 0.41 8.05
C ALA A 13 -8.85 1.74 7.69
N LEU A 14 -8.72 2.65 8.66
CA LEU A 14 -7.97 3.89 8.47
C LEU A 14 -6.47 3.62 8.30
N HIS A 15 -5.88 2.78 9.17
CA HIS A 15 -4.49 2.35 9.02
C HIS A 15 -4.25 1.62 7.69
N SER A 16 -5.13 0.66 7.34
CA SER A 16 -5.02 -0.05 6.06
C SER A 16 -5.02 0.91 4.86
N LEU A 17 -5.84 1.98 4.90
CA LEU A 17 -5.88 2.99 3.85
C LEU A 17 -4.61 3.85 3.83
N GLU A 18 -4.09 4.23 4.99
CA GLU A 18 -2.83 4.94 5.14
C GLU A 18 -1.66 4.15 4.53
N PHE A 19 -1.51 2.88 4.93
CA PHE A 19 -0.44 2.02 4.41
C PHE A 19 -0.63 1.68 2.92
N ALA A 20 -1.87 1.62 2.41
CA ALA A 20 -2.12 1.52 0.98
C ALA A 20 -1.58 2.74 0.21
N GLY A 21 -1.84 3.95 0.71
CA GLY A 21 -1.33 5.19 0.13
C GLY A 21 0.19 5.27 0.19
N LEU A 22 0.78 4.94 1.34
CA LEU A 22 2.23 4.86 1.53
C LEU A 22 2.87 3.87 0.56
N ALA A 23 2.35 2.64 0.45
CA ALA A 23 2.86 1.64 -0.49
C ALA A 23 2.81 2.12 -1.94
N PHE A 24 1.71 2.77 -2.34
CA PHE A 24 1.56 3.35 -3.67
C PHE A 24 2.63 4.42 -3.96
N LEU A 25 2.89 5.32 -3.00
CA LEU A 25 3.89 6.38 -3.16
C LEU A 25 5.32 5.82 -3.12
N THR A 26 5.58 4.84 -2.27
CA THR A 26 6.89 4.17 -2.19
C THR A 26 7.22 3.45 -3.48
N VAL A 27 6.27 2.70 -4.07
CA VAL A 27 6.52 2.07 -5.37
C VAL A 27 6.66 3.11 -6.49
N ARG A 28 5.93 4.23 -6.42
CA ARG A 28 6.10 5.36 -7.36
C ARG A 28 7.49 5.99 -7.28
N LEU A 29 8.10 6.00 -6.10
CA LEU A 29 9.47 6.46 -5.85
C LEU A 29 10.51 5.44 -6.33
N LEU A 30 10.32 4.15 -5.99
CA LEU A 30 11.25 3.07 -6.33
C LEU A 30 11.23 2.69 -7.81
N HIS A 31 10.11 2.95 -8.50
CA HIS A 31 9.94 2.74 -9.93
C HIS A 31 9.67 4.07 -10.66
N PRO A 32 10.68 4.96 -10.77
CA PRO A 32 10.53 6.22 -11.48
C PRO A 32 10.44 5.96 -12.99
N ILE A 33 9.34 6.37 -13.60
CA ILE A 33 9.11 6.33 -15.05
C ILE A 33 9.91 7.50 -15.66
N PRO A 34 11.19 7.31 -16.10
CA PRO A 34 11.55 6.61 -17.35
C PRO A 34 12.54 5.43 -17.19
N TYR A 35 12.90 5.04 -15.98
CA TYR A 35 13.90 3.98 -15.72
C TYR A 35 13.28 2.59 -15.86
N ARG A 36 13.98 1.70 -16.57
CA ARG A 36 13.61 0.28 -16.76
C ARG A 36 13.93 -0.59 -15.52
N ALA A 37 13.70 -0.07 -14.32
CA ALA A 37 13.85 -0.88 -13.12
C ALA A 37 12.81 -2.02 -13.17
N PRO A 38 13.15 -3.25 -12.73
CA PRO A 38 12.18 -4.33 -12.72
C PRO A 38 11.05 -4.00 -11.75
N LEU A 39 9.82 -3.92 -12.27
CA LEU A 39 8.61 -3.62 -11.51
C LEU A 39 8.46 -4.57 -10.31
N THR A 40 8.76 -5.85 -10.50
CA THR A 40 8.74 -6.87 -9.44
C THR A 40 9.68 -6.51 -8.28
N GLY A 41 10.89 -6.03 -8.57
CA GLY A 41 11.84 -5.63 -7.54
C GLY A 41 11.34 -4.43 -6.74
N ALA A 42 10.79 -3.41 -7.41
CA ALA A 42 10.19 -2.26 -6.75
C ALA A 42 8.98 -2.63 -5.88
N PHE A 43 8.15 -3.59 -6.34
CA PHE A 43 6.99 -4.08 -5.59
C PHE A 43 7.42 -4.82 -4.32
N VAL A 44 8.40 -5.73 -4.42
CA VAL A 44 8.92 -6.47 -3.26
C VAL A 44 9.53 -5.52 -2.25
N TRP A 45 10.38 -4.59 -2.69
CA TRP A 45 10.99 -3.61 -1.78
C TRP A 45 9.96 -2.68 -1.14
N ALA A 46 9.00 -2.16 -1.90
CA ALA A 46 7.93 -1.33 -1.35
C ALA A 46 7.11 -2.11 -0.31
N PHE A 47 6.73 -3.34 -0.61
CA PHE A 47 5.98 -4.19 0.32
C PHE A 47 6.75 -4.42 1.62
N LEU A 48 8.01 -4.84 1.55
CA LEU A 48 8.82 -5.14 2.73
C LEU A 48 9.10 -3.89 3.58
N LEU A 49 9.40 -2.75 2.94
CA LEU A 49 9.64 -1.49 3.64
C LEU A 49 8.41 -1.01 4.40
N ILE A 50 7.24 -1.00 3.75
CA ILE A 50 6.00 -0.52 4.36
C ILE A 50 5.46 -1.51 5.38
N LEU A 51 5.57 -2.83 5.15
CA LEU A 51 5.18 -3.82 6.15
C LEU A 51 6.08 -3.74 7.39
N GLY A 52 7.38 -3.51 7.20
CA GLY A 52 8.30 -3.25 8.31
C GLY A 52 7.95 -1.98 9.07
N TYR A 53 7.54 -0.92 8.37
CA TYR A 53 7.06 0.31 8.99
C TYR A 53 5.75 0.11 9.76
N ALA A 54 4.78 -0.64 9.21
CA ALA A 54 3.55 -1.00 9.91
C ALA A 54 3.81 -1.81 11.19
N ALA A 55 4.75 -2.76 11.14
CA ALA A 55 5.16 -3.50 12.34
C ALA A 55 5.81 -2.61 13.41
N LEU A 56 6.57 -1.59 12.99
CA LEU A 56 7.11 -0.58 13.92
C LEU A 56 6.02 0.33 14.48
N ASP A 57 4.99 0.65 13.70
CA ASP A 57 3.84 1.41 14.16
C ASP A 57 3.06 0.64 15.23
N GLU A 58 2.71 -0.62 14.97
CA GLU A 58 2.09 -1.54 15.94
C GLU A 58 2.92 -1.70 17.23
N TRP A 59 4.26 -1.76 17.08
CA TRP A 59 5.14 -1.74 18.25
C TRP A 59 4.99 -0.41 19.01
N HIS A 60 5.01 0.73 18.33
CA HIS A 60 4.87 2.04 18.96
C HIS A 60 3.52 2.22 19.66
N GLN A 61 2.44 1.68 19.09
CA GLN A 61 1.09 1.75 19.66
C GLN A 61 1.02 1.11 21.06
N ARG A 62 1.88 0.13 21.39
CA ARG A 62 1.97 -0.48 22.74
C ARG A 62 2.34 0.52 23.83
N PHE A 63 2.96 1.65 23.46
CA PHE A 63 3.32 2.71 24.39
C PHE A 63 2.22 3.77 24.53
N VAL A 64 1.14 3.68 23.74
CA VAL A 64 0.02 4.62 23.75
C VAL A 64 -1.12 4.03 24.61
N PRO A 65 -1.45 4.63 25.76
CA PRO A 65 -2.53 4.12 26.61
C PRO A 65 -3.88 4.14 25.87
N GLY A 66 -4.61 3.02 25.93
CA GLY A 66 -5.94 2.89 25.31
C GLY A 66 -5.95 2.45 23.85
N ARG A 67 -4.78 2.12 23.27
CA ARG A 67 -4.65 1.41 21.98
C ARG A 67 -4.38 -0.07 22.23
N ASP A 68 -4.99 -0.93 21.43
CA ASP A 68 -4.76 -2.39 21.47
C ASP A 68 -3.92 -2.75 20.25
N SER A 69 -2.67 -3.19 20.45
CA SER A 69 -1.81 -3.63 19.34
C SER A 69 -2.15 -5.07 19.01
N SER A 70 -2.57 -5.36 17.77
CA SER A 70 -2.96 -6.72 17.40
C SER A 70 -2.29 -7.20 16.11
N LEU A 71 -2.01 -8.50 16.05
CA LEU A 71 -1.56 -9.13 14.80
C LEU A 71 -2.61 -9.03 13.68
N GLN A 72 -3.87 -8.74 14.03
CA GLN A 72 -4.95 -8.57 13.06
C GLN A 72 -4.85 -7.21 12.36
N ASP A 73 -4.41 -6.17 13.08
CA ASP A 73 -4.17 -4.84 12.52
C ASP A 73 -3.01 -4.88 11.53
N LEU A 74 -1.89 -5.50 11.92
CA LEU A 74 -0.76 -5.72 11.00
C LEU A 74 -1.16 -6.53 9.74
N ALA A 75 -2.07 -7.50 9.88
CA ALA A 75 -2.57 -8.26 8.75
C ALA A 75 -3.47 -7.39 7.84
N ALA A 76 -4.34 -6.55 8.42
CA ALA A 76 -5.17 -5.60 7.69
C ALA A 76 -4.30 -4.60 6.92
N ASP A 77 -3.25 -4.07 7.56
CA ASP A 77 -2.27 -3.18 6.93
C ASP A 77 -1.54 -3.87 5.78
N GLY A 78 -1.15 -5.13 5.95
CA GLY A 78 -0.59 -5.96 4.88
C GLY A 78 -1.50 -6.05 3.65
N VAL A 79 -2.82 -6.18 3.86
CA VAL A 79 -3.82 -6.13 2.78
C VAL A 79 -3.89 -4.74 2.16
N GLY A 80 -3.88 -3.68 2.97
CA GLY A 80 -3.81 -2.29 2.51
C GLY A 80 -2.62 -2.03 1.59
N ILE A 81 -1.41 -2.44 2.00
CA ILE A 81 -0.17 -2.34 1.22
C ILE A 81 -0.34 -3.05 -0.13
N ALA A 82 -0.87 -4.28 -0.14
CA ALA A 82 -1.10 -5.03 -1.37
C ALA A 82 -2.07 -4.30 -2.32
N ILE A 83 -3.15 -3.72 -1.78
CA ILE A 83 -4.10 -2.91 -2.55
C ILE A 83 -3.40 -1.69 -3.16
N GLY A 84 -2.59 -0.97 -2.40
CA GLY A 84 -1.83 0.19 -2.89
C GLY A 84 -0.89 -0.16 -4.06
N LEU A 85 -0.18 -1.29 -3.95
CA LEU A 85 0.69 -1.79 -5.03
C LEU A 85 -0.11 -2.20 -6.28
N LEU A 86 -1.24 -2.89 -6.10
CA LEU A 86 -2.11 -3.27 -7.21
C LEU A 86 -2.74 -2.05 -7.89
N ALA A 87 -3.12 -1.03 -7.13
CA ALA A 87 -3.61 0.24 -7.66
C ALA A 87 -2.55 0.93 -8.54
N TYR A 88 -1.29 0.94 -8.09
CA TYR A 88 -0.18 1.43 -8.92
C TYR A 88 -0.03 0.63 -10.22
N ARG A 89 -0.06 -0.70 -10.13
CA ARG A 89 0.04 -1.58 -11.31
C ARG A 89 -1.08 -1.33 -12.31
N TRP A 90 -2.29 -1.08 -11.83
CA TRP A 90 -3.47 -0.86 -12.66
C TRP A 90 -3.44 0.52 -13.34
N LEU A 91 -3.08 1.57 -12.60
CA LEU A 91 -3.04 2.94 -13.11
C LEU A 91 -1.93 3.18 -14.13
N TYR A 92 -0.74 2.59 -13.93
CA TYR A 92 0.42 2.85 -14.78
C TYR A 92 0.71 1.76 -15.82
N PHE A 93 0.12 0.56 -15.68
CA PHE A 93 0.31 -0.54 -16.62
C PHE A 93 -1.00 -1.28 -16.93
N PRO A 94 -2.07 -0.62 -17.39
CA PRO A 94 -3.36 -1.30 -17.64
C PRO A 94 -3.18 -2.53 -18.55
N ARG A 95 -3.88 -3.64 -18.25
CA ARG A 95 -3.91 -4.78 -19.18
C ARG A 95 -4.58 -4.30 -20.48
N GLY A 96 -3.83 -4.26 -21.57
CA GLY A 96 -4.28 -3.76 -22.87
C GLY A 96 -3.27 -2.89 -23.61
N SER A 97 -2.31 -2.29 -22.90
CA SER A 97 -1.20 -1.52 -23.50
C SER A 97 0.04 -2.37 -23.80
N ASP A 98 -0.12 -3.70 -23.87
CA ASP A 98 0.95 -4.61 -24.29
C ASP A 98 1.02 -4.60 -25.83
N PRO A 99 2.09 -4.11 -26.45
CA PRO A 99 2.24 -4.07 -27.91
C PRO A 99 2.09 -5.45 -28.56
N ARG A 100 2.29 -6.54 -27.80
CA ARG A 100 2.15 -7.92 -28.27
C ARG A 100 0.70 -8.37 -28.48
N ASN A 101 -0.26 -7.63 -27.91
CA ASN A 101 -1.70 -7.91 -28.06
C ASN A 101 -2.36 -7.05 -29.14
N GLN A 102 -1.60 -6.22 -29.86
CA GLN A 102 -2.13 -5.52 -31.03
C GLN A 102 -2.16 -6.50 -32.22
N PRO A 103 -3.28 -6.62 -32.94
CA PRO A 103 -3.31 -7.36 -34.20
C PRO A 103 -2.24 -6.80 -35.13
N LEU A 104 -1.51 -7.68 -35.83
CA LEU A 104 -0.63 -7.24 -36.91
C LEU A 104 -1.53 -6.57 -37.96
N GLU A 105 -1.45 -5.25 -38.09
CA GLU A 105 -2.10 -4.56 -39.19
C GLU A 105 -1.46 -5.04 -40.50
N THR A 106 -2.22 -5.80 -41.29
CA THR A 106 -1.87 -6.31 -42.62
C THR A 106 -2.41 -5.40 -43.72
#